data_AF-A0AAN0MJ74-F1
#
_entry.id   AF-A0AAN0MJ74-F1
#
_cell.length_a   1.000
_cell.length_b   1.000
_cell.length_c   1.000
_cell.angle_alpha   90.00
_cell.angle_beta   90.00
_cell.angle_gamma   90.00
#
_symmetry.space_group_name_H-M   'P 1'
#
loop_
_entity.id
_entity.type
_entity.pdbx_description
1 polymer ?
#
loop_
_entity_poly.entity_id
_entity_poly.type
_entity_poly.pdbx_seq_one_letter_code
_entity_poly.pdbx_strand_id
1 'polypeptide(L)'
;MHPHQYNNGPGARGPGADMTGGFATCAAVMVSIIVTPTFSQYTMPYVIWLAEDHYDYDTVGLIAFAWDIIAWPMCFFAARAAIGTALTMAGVYLAYRLI
;
A
#
# COMPACT_ATOMS: atom_id res chain seq x y z
N MET A 1 1.73 -35.52 -20.55
CA MET A 1 2.78 -34.48 -20.48
C MET A 1 2.17 -33.27 -19.79
N HIS A 2 2.47 -33.09 -18.50
CA HIS A 2 2.05 -31.90 -17.76
C HIS A 2 2.86 -30.70 -18.27
N PRO A 3 2.26 -29.56 -18.62
CA PRO A 3 3.02 -28.35 -18.86
C PRO A 3 3.58 -27.88 -17.51
N HIS A 4 4.92 -27.86 -17.43
CA HIS A 4 5.64 -27.30 -16.30
C HIS A 4 5.21 -25.84 -16.10
N GLN A 5 4.66 -25.54 -14.93
CA GLN A 5 4.43 -24.18 -14.47
C GLN A 5 5.79 -23.46 -14.49
N TYR A 6 5.92 -22.47 -15.37
CA TYR A 6 7.01 -21.51 -15.31
C TYR A 6 6.83 -20.73 -14.00
N ASN A 7 7.51 -21.20 -12.97
CA ASN A 7 7.71 -20.50 -11.71
C ASN A 7 8.47 -19.21 -12.02
N ASN A 8 7.73 -18.15 -12.33
CA ASN A 8 8.24 -16.79 -12.42
C ASN A 8 8.55 -16.31 -11.00
N GLY A 9 9.67 -16.81 -10.47
CA GLY A 9 10.31 -16.23 -9.31
C GLY A 9 10.68 -14.76 -9.58
N PRO A 10 10.97 -13.96 -8.54
CA PRO A 10 11.05 -12.50 -8.64
C PRO A 10 12.20 -11.93 -9.48
N GLY A 11 12.95 -12.74 -10.24
CA GLY A 11 14.19 -12.34 -10.91
C GLY A 11 14.19 -12.41 -12.44
N ALA A 12 13.03 -12.57 -13.09
CA ALA A 12 12.94 -12.69 -14.57
C ALA A 12 12.59 -11.37 -15.28
N ARG A 13 12.91 -10.23 -14.68
CA ARG A 13 12.56 -8.90 -15.18
C ARG A 13 13.83 -8.06 -15.16
N GLY A 14 14.32 -7.63 -16.33
CA GLY A 14 15.64 -7.00 -16.49
C GLY A 14 15.90 -5.85 -15.51
N PRO A 15 17.16 -5.40 -15.33
CA PRO A 15 17.60 -4.59 -14.18
C PRO A 15 16.72 -3.36 -13.85
N GLY A 16 16.10 -2.74 -14.85
CA GLY A 16 15.17 -1.62 -14.64
C GLY A 16 13.86 -1.99 -13.94
N ALA A 17 13.37 -3.22 -14.09
CA ALA A 17 12.13 -3.68 -13.47
C ALA A 17 12.32 -4.07 -11.99
N ASP A 18 13.50 -4.57 -11.62
CA ASP A 18 13.88 -4.79 -10.22
C ASP A 18 14.12 -3.47 -9.47
N MET A 19 14.74 -2.49 -10.13
CA MET A 19 14.93 -1.15 -9.57
C MET A 19 13.60 -0.44 -9.35
N THR A 20 12.71 -0.43 -10.33
CA THR A 20 11.44 0.32 -10.23
C THR A 20 10.44 -0.40 -9.31
N GLY A 21 10.36 -1.73 -9.39
CA GLY A 21 9.48 -2.53 -8.54
C GLY A 21 9.95 -2.57 -7.08
N GLY A 22 11.24 -2.85 -6.87
CA GLY A 22 11.86 -2.96 -5.54
C GLY A 22 11.95 -1.63 -4.81
N PHE A 23 12.35 -0.56 -5.50
CA PHE A 23 12.37 0.79 -4.93
C PHE A 23 10.96 1.26 -4.59
N ALA A 24 9.99 1.10 -5.49
CA ALA A 24 8.61 1.53 -5.23
C ALA A 24 8.01 0.79 -4.03
N THR A 25 8.32 -0.49 -3.84
CA THR A 25 7.88 -1.23 -2.64
C THR A 25 8.56 -0.75 -1.37
N CYS A 26 9.88 -0.56 -1.35
CA CYS A 26 10.58 -0.05 -0.18
C CYS A 26 10.12 1.37 0.20
N ALA A 27 9.97 2.25 -0.78
CA ALA A 27 9.47 3.60 -0.58
C ALA A 27 8.01 3.58 -0.08
N ALA A 28 7.18 2.68 -0.60
CA ALA A 28 5.82 2.49 -0.10
C ALA A 28 5.77 2.03 1.35
N VAL A 29 6.68 1.15 1.79
CA VAL A 29 6.80 0.74 3.20
C VAL A 29 7.16 1.94 4.08
N MET A 30 8.11 2.77 3.67
CA MET A 30 8.52 3.94 4.46
C MET A 30 7.38 4.96 4.59
N VAL A 31 6.66 5.21 3.49
CA VAL A 31 5.48 6.09 3.49
C VAL A 31 4.36 5.48 4.34
N SER A 32 4.12 4.17 4.27
CA SER A 32 3.06 3.54 5.06
C SER A 32 3.36 3.62 6.56
N ILE A 33 4.61 3.45 7.00
CA ILE A 33 4.97 3.59 8.42
C ILE A 33 4.66 4.99 8.95
N ILE A 34 4.89 6.03 8.14
CA ILE A 34 4.66 7.43 8.55
C ILE A 34 3.18 7.79 8.48
N VAL A 35 2.48 7.38 7.43
CA VAL A 35 1.10 7.81 7.14
C VAL A 35 0.08 6.99 7.93
N THR A 36 0.31 5.70 8.15
CA THR A 36 -0.65 4.82 8.84
C THR A 36 -1.08 5.34 10.22
N PRO A 37 -0.17 5.75 11.15
CA PRO A 37 -0.61 6.21 12.47
C PRO A 37 -1.47 7.48 12.39
N THR A 38 -1.15 8.41 11.50
CA THR A 38 -1.97 9.61 11.28
C THR A 38 -3.32 9.25 10.66
N PHE A 39 -3.32 8.39 9.64
CA PHE A 39 -4.55 7.92 9.00
C PHE A 39 -5.48 7.19 9.97
N SER A 40 -4.92 6.30 10.79
CA SER A 40 -5.65 5.58 11.83
C SER A 40 -6.29 6.55 12.82
N GLN A 41 -5.55 7.53 13.34
CA GLN A 41 -6.10 8.52 14.28
C GLN A 41 -7.27 9.34 13.72
N TYR A 42 -7.22 9.73 12.44
CA TYR A 42 -8.31 10.48 11.82
C TYR A 42 -9.53 9.62 11.47
N THR A 43 -9.34 8.34 11.17
CA THR A 43 -10.42 7.45 10.74
C THR A 43 -11.04 6.64 11.88
N MET A 44 -10.31 6.43 12.98
CA MET A 44 -10.77 5.74 14.19
C MET A 44 -12.09 6.27 14.75
N PRO A 45 -12.32 7.59 14.93
CA PRO A 45 -13.57 8.08 15.51
C PRO A 45 -14.80 7.75 14.65
N TYR A 46 -14.65 7.73 13.32
CA TYR A 46 -15.72 7.33 12.42
C TYR A 46 -16.06 5.85 12.54
N VAL A 47 -15.03 5.00 12.67
CA VAL A 47 -15.20 3.55 12.85
C VAL A 47 -15.84 3.21 14.18
N ILE A 48 -15.43 3.90 15.26
CA ILE A 48 -16.02 3.73 16.59
C ILE A 48 -17.49 4.15 16.58
N TRP A 49 -17.81 5.31 15.99
CA TRP A 49 -19.19 5.78 15.86
C TRP A 49 -20.09 4.78 15.12
N LEU A 50 -19.58 4.17 14.04
CA LEU A 50 -20.32 3.15 13.30
C LEU A 50 -20.51 1.86 14.12
N ALA A 51 -19.51 1.50 14.93
CA ALA A 51 -19.51 0.29 15.73
C ALA A 51 -20.44 0.41 16.96
N GLU A 52 -20.52 1.58 17.59
CA GLU A 52 -21.40 1.86 18.73
C GLU A 52 -22.89 1.69 18.41
N ASP A 53 -23.28 1.86 17.14
CA ASP A 53 -24.68 1.72 16.70
C ASP A 53 -25.14 0.23 16.63
N HIS A 54 -24.19 -0.71 16.50
CA HIS A 54 -24.51 -2.12 16.21
C HIS A 54 -23.95 -3.13 17.22
N TYR A 55 -22.98 -2.73 18.05
CA TYR A 55 -22.20 -3.66 18.88
C TYR A 55 -22.03 -3.20 20.32
N ASP A 56 -21.87 -4.17 21.21
CA ASP A 56 -21.58 -3.95 22.64
C ASP A 56 -20.16 -3.39 22.84
N TYR A 57 -19.93 -2.71 23.96
CA TYR A 57 -18.72 -1.91 24.22
C TYR A 57 -17.42 -2.72 24.08
N ASP A 58 -17.44 -3.98 24.46
CA ASP A 58 -16.29 -4.89 24.38
C ASP A 58 -15.96 -5.28 22.93
N THR A 59 -16.99 -5.34 22.07
CA THR A 59 -16.82 -5.63 20.64
C THR A 59 -16.35 -4.39 19.87
N VAL A 60 -16.75 -3.18 20.30
CA VAL A 60 -16.26 -1.91 19.73
C VAL A 60 -14.73 -1.78 19.89
N GLY A 61 -14.19 -2.16 21.04
CA GLY A 61 -12.73 -2.18 21.27
C GLY A 61 -11.99 -3.13 20.32
N LEU A 62 -12.55 -4.32 20.07
CA LEU A 62 -12.00 -5.28 19.11
C LEU A 62 -12.04 -4.75 17.67
N ILE A 63 -13.11 -4.05 17.28
CA ILE A 63 -13.25 -3.45 15.95
C ILE A 63 -12.22 -2.33 15.76
N ALA A 64 -12.01 -1.49 16.76
CA ALA A 64 -10.98 -0.45 16.72
C ALA A 64 -9.57 -1.04 16.55
N PHE A 65 -9.25 -2.12 17.27
CA PHE A 65 -7.98 -2.83 17.12
C PHE A 65 -7.84 -3.49 15.74
N ALA A 66 -8.90 -4.14 15.24
CA ALA A 66 -8.91 -4.73 13.92
C ALA A 66 -8.73 -3.66 12.82
N TRP A 67 -9.31 -2.47 13.00
CA TRP A 67 -9.14 -1.35 12.08
C TRP A 67 -7.68 -0.91 11.98
N ASP A 68 -6.97 -0.82 13.10
CA ASP A 68 -5.56 -0.41 13.11
C ASP A 68 -4.66 -1.39 12.35
N ILE A 69 -4.96 -2.69 12.43
CA ILE A 69 -4.28 -3.74 11.67
C ILE A 69 -4.58 -3.63 10.17
N ILE A 70 -5.81 -3.32 9.77
CA ILE A 70 -6.25 -3.25 8.37
C ILE A 70 -5.83 -1.91 7.72
N ALA A 71 -5.70 -0.84 8.50
CA ALA A 71 -5.25 0.46 8.02
C ALA A 71 -3.84 0.39 7.40
N TRP A 72 -2.94 -0.43 7.98
CA TRP A 72 -1.57 -0.57 7.52
C TRP A 72 -1.44 -1.12 6.08
N PRO A 73 -2.02 -2.28 5.71
CA PRO A 73 -1.99 -2.75 4.33
C PRO A 73 -2.73 -1.82 3.36
N MET A 74 -3.82 -1.16 3.78
CA MET A 74 -4.50 -0.16 2.95
C MET A 74 -3.56 1.00 2.56
N CYS A 75 -2.88 1.60 3.55
CA CYS A 75 -1.92 2.67 3.30
C CYS A 75 -0.73 2.20 2.45
N PHE A 76 -0.26 0.97 2.65
CA PHE A 76 0.82 0.40 1.86
C PHE A 76 0.46 0.25 0.37
N PHE A 77 -0.69 -0.32 0.04
CA PHE A 77 -1.10 -0.48 -1.35
C PHE A 77 -1.38 0.86 -2.02
N ALA A 78 -1.99 1.81 -1.29
CA ALA A 78 -2.19 3.17 -1.78
C ALA A 78 -0.86 3.87 -2.08
N ALA A 79 0.11 3.80 -1.17
CA ALA A 79 1.44 4.40 -1.36
C ALA A 79 2.19 3.75 -2.54
N ARG A 80 2.13 2.42 -2.66
CA ARG A 80 2.77 1.70 -3.77
C ARG A 80 2.19 2.10 -5.13
N ALA A 81 0.86 2.23 -5.22
CA ALA A 81 0.20 2.68 -6.45
C ALA A 81 0.60 4.13 -6.77
N ALA A 82 0.58 5.03 -5.78
CA ALA A 82 0.94 6.42 -5.95
C ALA A 82 2.38 6.60 -6.44
N ILE A 83 3.35 5.92 -5.82
CA ILE A 83 4.77 5.98 -6.22
C ILE A 83 4.96 5.43 -7.64
N GLY A 84 4.28 4.32 -7.96
CA GLY A 84 4.28 3.77 -9.33
C GLY A 84 3.81 4.79 -10.36
N THR A 85 2.71 5.48 -10.10
CA THR A 85 2.19 6.53 -11.00
C THR A 85 3.07 7.78 -11.06
N ALA A 86 3.70 8.16 -9.95
CA ALA A 86 4.60 9.31 -9.92
C ALA A 86 5.86 9.03 -10.77
N LEU A 87 6.41 7.82 -10.69
CA LEU A 87 7.57 7.40 -11.48
C LEU A 87 7.26 7.34 -12.98
N THR A 88 6.08 6.87 -13.37
CA THR A 88 5.69 6.85 -14.79
C THR A 88 5.52 8.26 -15.35
N MET A 89 4.87 9.16 -14.62
CA MET A 89 4.71 10.56 -15.04
C MET A 89 6.04 11.32 -15.07
N ALA A 90 6.92 11.09 -14.10
CA ALA A 90 8.27 11.67 -14.09
C ALA A 90 9.10 11.20 -15.29
N GLY A 91 9.01 9.91 -15.64
CA GLY A 91 9.66 9.35 -16.83
C GLY A 91 9.16 10.00 -18.13
N VAL A 92 7.84 10.18 -18.27
CA VAL A 92 7.23 10.87 -19.42
C VAL A 92 7.71 12.31 -19.50
N TYR A 93 7.72 13.05 -18.39
CA TYR A 93 8.17 14.43 -18.36
C TYR A 93 9.65 14.59 -18.76
N LEU A 94 10.53 13.71 -18.29
CA LEU A 94 11.93 13.70 -18.69
C LEU A 94 12.11 13.40 -20.18
N ALA A 95 11.32 12.47 -20.74
CA ALA A 95 11.36 12.14 -22.16
C ALA A 95 10.94 13.33 -23.04
N TYR A 96 9.92 14.08 -22.64
CA TYR A 96 9.48 15.29 -23.35
C TYR A 96 10.46 16.45 -23.25
N ARG A 97 11.27 16.52 -22.19
CA ARG A 97 12.20 17.64 -21.96
C ARG A 97 13.57 17.45 -22.64
N LEU A 98 13.95 16.22 -22.97
CA LEU A 98 15.23 15.88 -23.58
C LEU A 98 15.16 15.73 -25.11
N ILE A 99 13.97 15.89 -25.69
CA ILE A 99 13.72 16.00 -27.13
C ILE A 99 13.53 17.48 -27.49
#